data_AF-A0A4Q3SFI3-F1
#
_entry.id   AF-A0A4Q3SFI3-F1
#
_cell.length_a   1.000
_cell.length_b   1.000
_cell.length_c   1.000
_cell.angle_alpha   90.00
_cell.angle_beta   90.00
_cell.angle_gamma   90.00
#
_symmetry.space_group_name_H-M   'P 1'
#
loop_
_entity.id
_entity.type
_entity.pdbx_description
1 polymer ?
#
loop_
_entity_poly.entity_id
_entity_poly.type
_entity_poly.pdbx_seq_one_letter_code
_entity_poly.pdbx_strand_id
1 'polypeptide(L)'
;ANNNHVFHQYTLTLNGLDRDALHQFLADNGVPSMIYYPVPAHRQKMFDAFGGSEYQLETTDWLTERVISLPIHTELEEEQQQFIVNKVLEFINIKF
;
A
#
# COMPACT_ATOMS: atom_id res chain seq x y z
N ALA A 1 -21.41 -6.99 -15.38
CA ALA A 1 -21.28 -5.76 -16.21
C ALA A 1 -21.38 -4.45 -15.40
N ASN A 2 -21.15 -4.45 -14.07
CA ASN A 2 -21.05 -3.25 -13.21
C ASN A 2 -19.65 -3.15 -12.58
N ASN A 3 -18.59 -3.45 -13.34
CA ASN A 3 -17.24 -3.33 -12.82
C ASN A 3 -16.63 -2.02 -13.33
N ASN A 4 -16.52 -1.04 -12.43
CA ASN A 4 -15.86 0.25 -12.71
C ASN A 4 -14.34 0.19 -12.48
N HIS A 5 -13.81 -0.98 -12.14
CA HIS A 5 -12.42 -1.15 -11.74
C HIS A 5 -11.73 -2.25 -12.54
N VAL A 6 -10.55 -1.95 -13.08
CA VAL A 6 -9.73 -2.89 -13.85
C VAL A 6 -8.69 -3.63 -12.99
N PHE A 7 -8.57 -3.27 -11.71
CA PHE A 7 -7.69 -3.91 -10.73
C PHE A 7 -6.20 -3.94 -11.13
N HIS A 8 -5.72 -2.82 -11.68
CA HIS A 8 -4.28 -2.65 -11.95
C HIS A 8 -3.43 -2.70 -10.66
N GLN A 9 -3.99 -2.26 -9.53
CA GLN A 9 -3.40 -2.35 -8.21
C GLN A 9 -4.43 -2.89 -7.22
N TYR A 10 -3.98 -3.71 -6.27
CA TYR A 10 -4.79 -4.18 -5.15
C TYR A 10 -4.30 -3.53 -3.87
N THR A 11 -4.80 -2.32 -3.61
CA THR A 11 -4.33 -1.46 -2.52
C THR A 11 -5.20 -1.62 -1.29
N LEU A 12 -4.56 -1.90 -0.16
CA LEU A 12 -5.16 -1.94 1.16
C LEU A 12 -4.85 -0.66 1.92
N THR A 13 -5.79 -0.24 2.76
CA THR A 13 -5.56 0.82 3.75
C THR A 13 -5.42 0.17 5.12
N LEU A 14 -4.32 0.44 5.82
CA LEU A 14 -4.07 -0.09 7.16
C LEU A 14 -4.55 0.90 8.22
N ASN A 15 -5.30 0.39 9.20
CA ASN A 15 -5.80 1.16 10.34
C ASN A 15 -5.18 0.63 11.64
N GLY A 16 -4.36 1.45 12.30
CA GLY A 16 -3.71 1.06 13.56
C GLY A 16 -2.57 0.06 13.43
N LEU A 17 -2.06 -0.16 12.21
CA LEU A 17 -0.90 -0.99 11.93
C LEU A 17 0.17 -0.17 11.22
N ASP A 18 1.43 -0.51 11.44
CA ASP A 18 2.57 0.08 10.75
C ASP A 18 2.69 -0.52 9.33
N ARG A 19 2.55 0.33 8.31
CA ARG A 19 2.61 -0.04 6.89
C ARG A 19 4.00 -0.50 6.48
N ASP A 20 5.03 0.19 6.94
CA ASP A 20 6.41 -0.15 6.59
C ASP A 20 6.83 -1.46 7.26
N ALA A 21 6.34 -1.73 8.47
CA ALA A 21 6.53 -3.02 9.13
C ALA A 21 5.85 -4.18 8.37
N LEU A 22 4.62 -4.00 7.88
CA LEU A 22 3.98 -5.01 7.03
C LEU A 22 4.74 -5.19 5.71
N HIS A 23 5.16 -4.10 5.08
CA HIS A 23 5.95 -4.14 3.84
C HIS A 23 7.23 -4.96 4.01
N GLN A 24 7.98 -4.71 5.09
CA GLN A 24 9.20 -5.46 5.42
C GLN A 24 8.89 -6.93 5.74
N PHE A 25 7.88 -7.21 6.56
CA PHE A 25 7.47 -8.58 6.89
C PHE A 25 7.12 -9.40 5.65
N LEU A 26 6.38 -8.82 4.70
CA LEU A 26 6.04 -9.47 3.44
C LEU A 26 7.31 -9.73 2.61
N ALA A 27 8.21 -8.75 2.50
CA ALA A 27 9.46 -8.90 1.77
C ALA A 27 10.34 -10.02 2.34
N ASP A 28 10.46 -10.10 3.67
CA ASP A 28 11.23 -11.16 4.37
C ASP A 28 10.64 -12.56 4.14
N ASN A 29 9.33 -12.64 3.85
CA ASN A 29 8.63 -13.88 3.49
C ASN A 29 8.52 -14.12 1.97
N GLY A 30 9.24 -13.34 1.16
CA GLY A 30 9.27 -13.51 -0.30
C GLY A 30 8.02 -12.98 -1.02
N VAL A 31 7.18 -12.18 -0.35
CA VAL A 31 6.02 -11.52 -0.95
C VAL A 31 6.37 -10.07 -1.29
N PRO A 32 6.53 -9.72 -2.58
CA PRO A 32 6.72 -8.31 -2.95
C PRO A 32 5.45 -7.52 -2.65
N SER A 33 5.59 -6.29 -2.18
CA SER A 33 4.49 -5.33 -2.04
C SER A 33 5.00 -3.94 -2.44
N MET A 34 4.10 -3.02 -2.75
CA MET A 34 4.48 -1.71 -3.30
C MET A 34 3.81 -0.55 -2.56
N ILE A 35 4.52 0.57 -2.49
CA ILE A 35 4.03 1.84 -1.95
C ILE A 35 3.88 2.83 -3.10
N TYR A 36 2.64 3.12 -3.46
CA TYR A 36 2.29 4.09 -4.52
C TYR A 36 1.53 5.27 -3.91
N TYR A 37 2.15 6.42 -3.66
CA TYR A 37 3.57 6.77 -3.80
C TYR A 37 4.17 7.09 -2.43
N PRO A 38 5.48 6.92 -2.21
CA PRO A 38 6.11 7.16 -0.91
C PRO A 38 6.12 8.64 -0.52
N VAL A 39 6.05 9.55 -1.49
CA VAL A 39 5.99 11.00 -1.25
C VAL A 39 4.84 11.59 -2.07
N PRO A 40 3.82 12.19 -1.43
CA PRO A 40 2.69 12.77 -2.14
C PRO A 40 3.13 14.03 -2.88
N ALA A 41 2.46 14.34 -3.99
CA ALA A 41 2.90 15.40 -4.92
C ALA A 41 3.21 16.74 -4.22
N HIS A 42 2.31 17.20 -3.35
CA HIS A 42 2.48 18.46 -2.62
C HIS A 42 3.70 18.50 -1.66
N ARG A 43 4.34 17.35 -1.38
CA ARG A 43 5.58 17.27 -0.58
C ARG A 43 6.83 17.03 -1.44
N GLN A 44 6.70 16.86 -2.76
CA GLN A 44 7.85 16.71 -3.63
C GLN A 44 8.45 18.09 -3.98
N LYS A 45 9.78 18.21 -3.86
CA LYS A 45 10.52 19.47 -4.06
C LYS A 45 10.20 20.22 -5.36
N MET A 46 9.86 19.49 -6.44
CA MET A 46 9.50 20.11 -7.73
C MET A 46 8.24 20.98 -7.65
N PHE A 47 7.37 20.75 -6.65
CA PHE A 47 6.16 21.53 -6.45
C PHE A 47 6.34 22.70 -5.48
N ASP A 48 7.51 22.87 -4.85
CA ASP A 48 7.77 23.97 -3.91
C ASP A 48 7.58 25.34 -4.58
N ALA A 49 7.99 25.47 -5.85
CA ALA A 49 7.81 26.69 -6.64
C ALA A 49 6.34 27.09 -6.85
N PHE A 50 5.39 26.18 -6.58
CA PHE A 50 3.95 26.40 -6.68
C PHE A 50 3.27 26.44 -5.30
N GLY A 51 4.03 26.60 -4.21
CA GLY A 51 3.50 26.55 -2.85
C GLY A 51 3.16 25.13 -2.38
N GLY A 52 3.76 24.09 -3.00
CA GLY A 52 3.50 22.68 -2.70
C GLY A 52 3.42 22.36 -1.21
N SER A 53 4.50 22.68 -0.47
CA SER A 53 4.60 22.41 0.96
C SER A 53 3.57 23.16 1.83
N GLU A 54 2.95 24.21 1.29
CA GLU A 54 1.96 25.04 1.97
C GLU A 54 0.55 24.43 1.90
N TYR A 55 0.27 23.53 0.95
CA TYR A 55 -1.01 22.84 0.88
C TYR A 55 -1.23 21.92 2.09
N GLN A 56 -2.43 22.00 2.67
CA GLN A 56 -2.88 21.12 3.75
C GLN A 56 -3.84 20.07 3.19
N LEU A 57 -3.33 18.87 2.92
CA LEU A 57 -4.08 17.77 2.33
C LEU A 57 -4.12 16.58 3.29
N GLU A 58 -4.84 16.74 4.41
CA GLU A 58 -4.85 15.78 5.53
C GLU A 58 -5.15 14.34 5.07
N THR A 59 -6.15 14.14 4.21
CA THR A 59 -6.49 12.81 3.68
C THR A 59 -5.35 12.22 2.86
N THR A 60 -4.64 13.03 2.08
CA THR A 60 -3.50 12.59 1.26
C THR A 60 -2.32 12.21 2.14
N ASP A 61 -1.99 13.03 3.13
CA ASP A 61 -0.91 12.76 4.10
C ASP A 61 -1.24 11.48 4.89
N TRP A 62 -2.48 11.36 5.38
CA TRP A 62 -2.95 10.19 6.11
C TRP A 62 -2.85 8.89 5.30
N LEU A 63 -3.29 8.92 4.02
CA LEU A 63 -3.23 7.75 3.13
C LEU A 63 -1.80 7.36 2.78
N THR A 64 -0.89 8.31 2.54
CA THR A 64 0.51 8.06 2.13
C THR A 64 1.22 7.10 3.09
N GLU A 65 0.97 7.27 4.39
CA GLU A 65 1.57 6.45 5.46
C GLU A 65 0.87 5.10 5.68
N ARG A 66 -0.31 4.87 5.08
CA ARG A 66 -1.21 3.76 5.45
C ARG A 66 -1.58 2.83 4.32
N VAL A 67 -1.36 3.25 3.07
CA VAL A 67 -1.68 2.40 1.92
C VAL A 67 -0.50 1.51 1.54
N ILE A 68 -0.82 0.29 1.15
CA ILE A 68 0.12 -0.70 0.60
C ILE A 68 -0.58 -1.50 -0.49
N SER A 69 0.10 -1.74 -1.60
CA SER A 69 -0.43 -2.54 -2.71
C SER A 69 0.17 -3.94 -2.69
N LEU A 70 -0.70 -4.94 -2.76
CA LEU A 70 -0.33 -6.35 -2.88
C LEU A 70 -0.11 -6.75 -4.36
N PRO A 71 0.60 -7.88 -4.62
CA PRO A 71 0.73 -8.41 -5.96
C PRO A 71 -0.63 -8.67 -6.60
N ILE A 72 -0.80 -8.19 -7.83
CA ILE A 72 -1.94 -8.50 -8.67
C ILE A 72 -1.53 -8.49 -10.13
N HIS A 73 -1.79 -9.60 -10.81
CA HIS A 73 -1.59 -9.79 -12.25
C HIS A 73 -2.37 -11.01 -12.70
N THR A 74 -2.54 -11.18 -14.01
CA THR A 74 -3.32 -12.26 -14.62
C THR A 74 -2.71 -13.65 -14.44
N GLU A 75 -1.42 -13.72 -14.11
CA GLU A 75 -0.66 -14.95 -13.92
C GLU A 75 -0.52 -15.35 -12.43
N LEU A 76 -1.23 -14.67 -11.51
CA LEU A 76 -1.18 -14.98 -10.09
C LEU A 76 -1.98 -16.27 -9.84
N GLU A 77 -1.29 -17.32 -9.40
CA GLU A 77 -1.90 -18.61 -9.10
C GLU A 77 -2.64 -18.58 -7.76
N GLU A 78 -3.65 -19.43 -7.60
CA GLU A 78 -4.46 -19.50 -6.37
C GLU A 78 -3.60 -19.82 -5.13
N GLU A 79 -2.61 -20.69 -5.27
CA GLU A 79 -1.67 -21.04 -4.19
C GLU A 79 -0.82 -19.84 -3.78
N GLN A 80 -0.35 -19.03 -4.74
CA GLN A 80 0.39 -17.80 -4.47
C GLN A 80 -0.50 -16.76 -3.79
N GLN A 81 -1.74 -16.59 -4.28
CA GLN A 81 -2.71 -15.71 -3.67
C GLN A 81 -3.02 -16.12 -2.23
N GLN A 82 -3.22 -17.41 -1.97
CA GLN A 82 -3.48 -17.93 -0.63
C GLN A 82 -2.27 -17.72 0.29
N PHE A 83 -1.05 -17.89 -0.22
CA PHE A 83 0.18 -17.60 0.53
C PHE A 83 0.26 -16.12 0.94
N ILE A 84 0.00 -15.19 0.00
CA ILE A 84 -0.05 -13.74 0.27
C ILE A 84 -1.09 -13.44 1.35
N VAL A 85 -2.31 -13.95 1.19
CA VAL A 85 -3.41 -13.76 2.17
C VAL A 85 -3.01 -14.27 3.54
N ASN A 86 -2.44 -15.47 3.63
CA ASN A 86 -2.02 -16.06 4.90
C ASN A 86 -0.94 -15.21 5.58
N LYS A 87 0.03 -14.68 4.82
CA LYS A 87 1.08 -13.82 5.39
C LYS A 87 0.55 -12.48 5.87
N VAL A 88 -0.37 -11.86 5.13
CA VAL A 88 -1.04 -10.63 5.59
C VAL A 88 -1.83 -10.90 6.88
N LEU A 89 -2.58 -12.00 6.95
CA LEU A 89 -3.33 -12.38 8.15
C LEU A 89 -2.41 -12.74 9.33
N GLU A 90 -1.28 -13.41 9.07
CA GLU A 90 -0.26 -13.71 10.08
C GLU A 90 0.23 -12.41 10.73
N PHE A 91 0.62 -11.42 9.92
CA PHE A 91 1.05 -10.11 10.43
C PHE A 91 -0.04 -9.40 11.26
N ILE A 92 -1.27 -9.36 10.74
CA ILE A 92 -2.40 -8.67 11.41
C ILE A 92 -2.79 -9.36 12.73
N ASN A 93 -2.68 -10.69 12.78
CA ASN A 93 -3.09 -11.48 13.95
C ASN A 93 -1.97 -11.70 14.97
N ILE A 94 -0.74 -11.23 14.73
CA ILE A 94 0.27 -11.10 15.77
C ILE A 94 -0.23 -10.04 16.76
N LYS A 95 -1.03 -10.50 17.72
CA LYS A 95 -1.42 -9.71 18.88
C LYS A 95 -0.18 -9.55 19.77
N PHE A 96 0.19 -8.31 20.04
CA PHE A 96 1.03 -7.96 21.20
C PHE A 96 0.20 -8.07 22.48
#